data_AF-A0A973R1D5-F1
#
_entry.id   AF-A0A973R1D5-F1
#
_cell.length_a   1.000
_cell.length_b   1.000
_cell.length_c   1.000
_cell.angle_alpha   90.00
_cell.angle_beta   90.00
_cell.angle_gamma   90.00
#
_symmetry.space_group_name_H-M   'P 1'
#
loop_
_entity.id
_entity.type
_entity.pdbx_description
1 polymer ?
#
loop_
_entity_poly.entity_id
_entity_poly.type
_entity_poly.pdbx_seq_one_letter_code
_entity_poly.pdbx_strand_id
1 'polypeptide(L)'
;MIHPSSLLLDALIALFEAEWRLALAIPQGSEAGPDEEKRALLSLLASGQTDEAIAPALGWSFRTTQRRVQALMRSLDVTTRFQVGMEARGRGWVWWTSLGMVHKRGLYCPQTHADPWRLAPEEDQGWPIHVPDGQTSAGSGLLGLSAGAL
;
A
#
# COMPACT_ATOMS: atom_id res chain seq x y z
N MET A 1 17.93 30.82 14.87
CA MET A 1 19.11 30.91 13.97
C MET A 1 19.24 29.59 13.25
N ILE A 2 18.98 29.56 11.95
CA ILE A 2 19.24 28.37 11.11
C ILE A 2 20.75 28.36 10.87
N HIS A 3 21.44 27.34 11.39
CA HIS A 3 22.87 27.20 11.12
C HIS A 3 23.05 26.77 9.66
N PRO A 4 23.92 27.43 8.88
CA PRO A 4 24.25 26.99 7.53
C PRO A 4 25.16 25.76 7.62
N SER A 5 24.61 24.63 8.06
CA SER A 5 25.28 23.33 7.88
C SER A 5 25.05 22.89 6.44
N SER A 6 25.59 23.66 5.49
CA SER A 6 25.45 23.42 4.05
C SER A 6 25.92 22.01 3.71
N LEU A 7 27.02 21.56 4.33
CA LEU A 7 27.58 20.23 4.09
C LEU A 7 26.63 19.07 4.48
N LEU A 8 25.87 19.19 5.57
CA LEU A 8 24.88 18.16 5.94
C LEU A 8 23.70 18.18 4.97
N LEU A 9 23.21 19.37 4.62
CA LEU A 9 22.11 19.51 3.67
C LEU A 9 22.51 18.97 2.30
N ASP A 10 23.71 19.31 1.82
CA ASP A 10 24.26 18.85 0.55
C ASP A 10 24.41 17.32 0.54
N ALA A 11 24.86 16.73 1.66
CA ALA A 11 24.95 15.28 1.80
C ALA A 11 23.57 14.59 1.78
N LEU A 12 22.55 15.16 2.43
CA LEU A 12 21.20 14.63 2.43
C LEU A 12 20.53 14.76 1.05
N ILE A 13 20.74 15.88 0.35
CA ILE A 13 20.27 16.06 -1.02
C ILE A 13 20.95 15.04 -1.95
N ALA A 14 22.27 14.87 -1.84
CA ALA A 14 23.00 13.91 -2.65
C ALA A 14 22.53 12.47 -2.41
N LEU A 15 22.24 12.11 -1.15
CA LEU A 15 21.67 10.81 -0.79
C LEU A 15 20.26 10.65 -1.36
N PHE A 16 19.40 11.66 -1.22
CA PHE A 16 18.06 11.66 -1.79
C PHE A 16 18.10 11.46 -3.31
N GLU A 17 18.93 12.20 -4.03
CA GLU A 17 19.08 12.07 -5.50
C GLU A 17 19.66 10.70 -5.91
N ALA A 18 20.51 10.11 -5.07
CA ALA A 18 21.00 8.75 -5.29
C ALA A 18 19.87 7.72 -5.16
N GLU A 19 19.09 7.79 -4.10
CA GLU A 19 17.94 6.89 -3.87
C GLU A 19 16.81 7.13 -4.88
N TRP A 20 16.54 8.39 -5.22
CA TRP A 20 15.49 8.77 -6.17
C TRP A 20 15.76 8.23 -7.58
N ARG A 21 17.04 8.17 -8.00
CA ARG A 21 17.43 7.53 -9.27
C ARG A 21 17.17 6.02 -9.30
N LEU A 22 17.08 5.37 -8.13
CA LEU A 22 16.74 3.95 -8.02
C LEU A 22 15.24 3.71 -7.91
N ALA A 23 14.44 4.75 -7.68
CA ALA A 23 13.01 4.63 -7.53
C ALA A 23 12.35 4.15 -8.83
N LEU A 24 11.45 3.18 -8.71
CA LEU A 24 10.63 2.74 -9.84
C LEU A 24 9.56 3.81 -10.10
N ALA A 25 9.46 4.26 -11.35
CA ALA A 25 8.40 5.16 -11.77
C ALA A 25 7.04 4.54 -11.43
N ILE A 26 6.24 5.26 -10.65
CA ILE A 26 4.85 4.87 -10.43
C ILE A 26 4.12 5.10 -11.76
N PRO A 27 3.53 4.07 -12.37
CA PRO A 27 2.76 4.23 -13.59
C PRO A 27 1.63 5.22 -13.32
N GLN A 28 1.80 6.44 -13.80
CA GLN A 28 0.70 7.40 -13.90
C GLN A 28 -0.25 6.77 -14.89
N GLY A 29 -1.51 6.51 -14.50
CA GLY A 29 -2.51 5.88 -15.36
C GLY A 29 -2.76 6.73 -16.61
N SER A 30 -1.90 6.59 -17.60
CA SER A 30 -1.81 7.42 -18.80
C SER A 30 -1.81 6.52 -20.02
N GLU A 31 -2.95 5.88 -20.19
CA GLU A 31 -3.61 5.57 -21.45
C GLU A 31 -5.10 5.55 -21.09
N ALA A 32 -6.00 5.86 -22.02
CA ALA A 32 -7.44 5.79 -21.78
C ALA A 32 -7.75 4.46 -21.08
N GLY A 33 -8.06 4.54 -19.78
CA GLY A 33 -8.12 3.36 -18.92
C GLY A 33 -9.14 2.36 -19.44
N PRO A 34 -9.05 1.08 -19.03
CA PRO A 34 -10.03 0.08 -19.42
C PRO A 34 -11.44 0.61 -19.11
N ASP A 35 -12.38 0.34 -20.02
CA ASP A 35 -13.79 0.54 -19.72
C ASP A 35 -14.19 -0.26 -18.47
N GLU A 36 -15.34 0.06 -17.88
CA GLU A 36 -15.77 -0.55 -16.62
C GLU A 36 -15.88 -2.08 -16.73
N GLU A 37 -16.28 -2.57 -17.90
CA GLU A 37 -16.40 -3.99 -18.20
C GLU A 37 -15.04 -4.70 -18.18
N LYS A 38 -14.04 -4.13 -18.87
CA LYS A 38 -12.65 -4.61 -18.88
C LYS A 38 -12.02 -4.50 -17.51
N ARG A 39 -12.32 -3.44 -16.74
CA ARG A 39 -11.83 -3.26 -15.37
C ARG A 39 -12.35 -4.39 -14.46
N ALA A 40 -13.63 -4.74 -14.57
CA ALA A 40 -14.21 -5.86 -13.84
C ALA A 40 -13.58 -7.20 -14.24
N LEU A 41 -13.43 -7.45 -15.54
CA LEU A 41 -12.75 -8.65 -16.04
C LEU A 41 -11.30 -8.75 -15.56
N LEU A 42 -10.54 -7.67 -15.66
CA LEU A 42 -9.15 -7.58 -15.20
C LEU A 42 -9.03 -7.82 -13.70
N SER A 43 -9.96 -7.30 -12.90
CA SER A 43 -9.98 -7.51 -11.45
C SER A 43 -10.22 -8.98 -11.10
N LEU A 44 -11.09 -9.68 -11.82
CA LEU A 44 -11.30 -11.12 -11.61
C LEU A 44 -10.10 -11.95 -12.11
N LEU A 45 -9.49 -11.58 -13.24
CA LEU A 45 -8.28 -12.25 -13.71
C LEU A 45 -7.10 -12.06 -12.74
N ALA A 46 -6.94 -10.85 -12.20
CA ALA A 46 -5.88 -10.52 -11.25
C ALA A 46 -6.07 -11.20 -9.88
N SER A 47 -7.30 -11.54 -9.48
CA SER A 47 -7.55 -12.40 -8.30
C SER A 47 -7.31 -13.88 -8.56
N GLY A 48 -6.96 -14.28 -9.79
CA GLY A 48 -6.69 -15.66 -10.16
C GLY A 48 -7.95 -16.48 -10.44
N GLN A 49 -9.09 -15.85 -10.66
CA GLN A 49 -10.33 -16.57 -10.99
C GLN A 49 -10.22 -17.25 -12.37
N THR A 50 -10.86 -18.40 -12.50
CA THR A 50 -10.95 -19.14 -13.76
C THR A 50 -12.08 -18.60 -14.63
N ASP A 51 -12.06 -18.91 -15.92
CA ASP A 51 -13.04 -18.40 -16.89
C ASP A 51 -14.45 -18.93 -16.59
N GLU A 52 -14.54 -20.14 -16.01
CA GLU A 52 -15.76 -20.77 -15.51
C GLU A 52 -16.36 -20.00 -14.33
N ALA A 53 -15.52 -19.43 -13.46
CA ALA A 53 -15.96 -18.59 -12.34
C ALA A 53 -16.27 -17.15 -12.76
N ILE A 54 -15.53 -16.62 -13.76
CA ILE A 54 -15.71 -15.26 -14.30
C ILE A 54 -17.02 -15.15 -15.08
N ALA A 55 -17.37 -16.16 -15.88
CA ALA A 55 -18.58 -16.16 -16.71
C ALA A 55 -19.86 -15.80 -15.91
N PRO A 56 -20.24 -16.52 -14.84
CA PRO A 56 -21.42 -16.16 -14.06
C PRO A 56 -21.25 -14.85 -13.29
N ALA A 57 -20.03 -14.49 -12.86
CA ALA A 57 -19.77 -13.24 -12.13
C ALA A 57 -20.03 -11.99 -12.97
N LEU A 58 -19.86 -12.06 -14.30
CA LEU A 58 -20.09 -10.95 -15.24
C LEU A 58 -21.36 -11.12 -16.08
N GLY A 59 -22.17 -12.16 -15.82
CA GLY A 59 -23.38 -12.45 -16.59
C GLY A 59 -23.12 -12.90 -18.04
N TRP A 60 -21.96 -13.51 -18.30
CA TRP A 60 -21.55 -13.97 -19.63
C TRP A 60 -21.62 -15.49 -19.78
N SER A 61 -21.72 -15.96 -21.02
CA SER A 61 -21.44 -17.36 -21.34
C SER A 61 -19.93 -17.63 -21.34
N PHE A 62 -19.53 -18.87 -21.05
CA PHE A 62 -18.12 -19.30 -21.03
C PHE A 62 -17.35 -18.90 -22.31
N ARG A 63 -17.95 -19.13 -23.49
CA ARG A 63 -17.36 -18.75 -24.79
C ARG A 63 -17.15 -17.24 -24.93
N THR A 64 -18.05 -16.44 -24.37
CA THR A 64 -17.94 -14.98 -24.39
C THR A 64 -16.78 -14.53 -23.51
N THR A 65 -16.65 -15.12 -22.32
CA THR A 65 -15.51 -14.88 -21.42
C THR A 65 -14.18 -15.21 -22.12
N GLN A 66 -14.03 -16.41 -22.67
CA GLN A 66 -12.81 -16.81 -23.38
C GLN A 66 -12.48 -15.85 -24.54
N ARG A 67 -13.46 -15.50 -25.36
CA ARG A 67 -13.26 -14.55 -26.48
C ARG A 67 -12.81 -13.18 -26.00
N ARG A 68 -13.39 -12.66 -24.91
CA ARG A 68 -13.04 -11.36 -24.34
C ARG A 68 -11.65 -11.38 -23.70
N VAL A 69 -11.29 -12.45 -22.97
CA VAL A 69 -9.94 -12.66 -22.45
C VAL A 69 -8.91 -12.68 -23.58
N GLN A 70 -9.18 -13.42 -24.67
CA GLN A 70 -8.30 -13.48 -25.84
C GLN A 70 -8.20 -12.13 -26.58
N ALA A 71 -9.29 -11.35 -26.62
CA ALA A 71 -9.24 -9.98 -27.14
C ALA A 71 -8.37 -9.07 -26.26
N LEU A 72 -8.47 -9.22 -24.94
CA LEU A 72 -7.70 -8.46 -23.97
C LEU A 72 -6.20 -8.79 -24.05
N MET A 73 -5.86 -10.07 -24.14
CA MET A 73 -4.49 -10.56 -24.35
C MET A 73 -3.87 -9.94 -25.62
N ARG A 74 -4.61 -9.94 -26.73
CA ARG A 74 -4.17 -9.30 -27.98
C ARG A 74 -3.99 -7.79 -27.86
N SER A 75 -4.89 -7.10 -27.14
CA SER A 75 -4.76 -5.65 -26.93
C SER A 75 -3.59 -5.25 -26.05
N LEU A 76 -3.13 -6.17 -25.18
CA LEU A 76 -2.02 -5.98 -24.26
C LEU A 76 -0.69 -6.52 -24.81
N ASP A 77 -0.71 -7.15 -25.99
CA ASP A 77 0.42 -7.87 -26.58
C ASP A 77 1.02 -8.95 -25.66
N VAL A 78 0.15 -9.67 -24.95
CA VAL A 78 0.54 -10.76 -24.04
C VAL A 78 0.02 -12.11 -24.49
N THR A 79 0.75 -13.17 -24.14
CA THR A 79 0.47 -14.54 -24.60
C THR A 79 -0.12 -15.42 -23.51
N THR A 80 -0.04 -15.02 -22.25
CA THR A 80 -0.59 -15.79 -21.12
C THR A 80 -1.58 -14.99 -20.29
N ARG A 81 -2.57 -15.67 -19.71
CA ARG A 81 -3.55 -15.06 -18.78
C ARG A 81 -2.88 -14.40 -17.58
N PHE A 82 -1.76 -14.97 -17.12
CA PHE A 82 -1.03 -14.46 -15.98
C PHE A 82 -0.36 -13.12 -16.31
N GLN A 83 0.22 -13.00 -17.49
CA GLN A 83 0.77 -11.75 -17.99
C GLN A 83 -0.29 -10.65 -18.10
N VAL A 84 -1.54 -10.97 -18.46
CA VAL A 84 -2.64 -9.98 -18.45
C VAL A 84 -2.78 -9.33 -17.07
N GLY A 85 -2.78 -10.12 -16.00
CA GLY A 85 -2.87 -9.60 -14.63
C GLY A 85 -1.64 -8.79 -14.23
N MET A 86 -0.44 -9.23 -14.61
CA MET A 86 0.80 -8.49 -14.36
C MET A 86 0.85 -7.15 -15.09
N GLU A 87 0.50 -7.14 -16.38
CA GLU A 87 0.43 -5.92 -17.20
C GLU A 87 -0.61 -4.95 -16.66
N ALA A 88 -1.79 -5.45 -16.29
CA ALA A 88 -2.83 -4.60 -15.72
C ALA A 88 -2.40 -3.96 -14.39
N ARG A 89 -1.61 -4.67 -13.56
CA ARG A 89 -1.00 -4.12 -12.35
C ARG A 89 0.11 -3.12 -12.68
N GLY A 90 0.98 -3.45 -13.64
CA GLY A 90 2.07 -2.59 -14.10
C GLY A 90 1.58 -1.29 -14.75
N ARG A 91 0.35 -1.26 -15.26
CA ARG A 91 -0.33 -0.07 -15.80
C ARG A 91 -1.22 0.65 -14.78
N GLY A 92 -1.31 0.14 -13.54
CA GLY A 92 -2.16 0.70 -12.48
C GLY A 92 -3.67 0.54 -12.72
N TRP A 93 -4.09 -0.35 -13.61
CA TRP A 93 -5.51 -0.59 -13.92
C TRP A 93 -6.22 -1.40 -12.84
N VAL A 94 -5.47 -2.29 -12.19
CA VAL A 94 -5.89 -3.05 -11.02
C VAL A 94 -4.92 -2.76 -9.89
N TRP A 95 -5.47 -2.38 -8.76
CA TRP A 95 -4.74 -2.10 -7.53
C TRP A 95 -5.34 -3.01 -6.45
N TRP A 96 -4.51 -3.48 -5.52
CA TRP A 96 -4.88 -4.51 -4.53
C TRP A 96 -6.15 -4.17 -3.73
N THR A 97 -6.53 -2.91 -3.67
CA THR A 97 -7.71 -2.45 -2.94
C THR A 97 -9.00 -2.43 -3.78
N SER A 98 -8.96 -2.64 -5.10
CA SER A 98 -10.14 -3.02 -5.90
C SER A 98 -10.47 -4.52 -5.83
N LEU A 99 -9.55 -5.34 -5.34
CA LEU A 99 -9.65 -6.81 -5.34
C LEU A 99 -10.38 -7.40 -4.13
N GLY A 100 -10.87 -6.59 -3.19
CA GLY A 100 -11.54 -7.08 -1.98
C GLY A 100 -10.68 -8.08 -1.19
N MET A 101 -9.36 -8.08 -1.37
CA MET A 101 -8.41 -8.93 -0.65
C MET A 101 -8.18 -8.37 0.76
N VAL A 102 -9.24 -8.38 1.56
CA VAL A 102 -9.14 -8.31 3.01
C VAL A 102 -9.38 -9.74 3.51
N HIS A 103 -8.40 -10.25 4.25
CA HIS A 103 -8.52 -11.43 5.12
C HIS A 103 -8.42 -12.81 4.44
N LYS A 104 -7.20 -13.36 4.29
CA LYS A 104 -6.79 -14.66 4.90
C LYS A 104 -5.26 -14.82 4.84
N ARG A 105 -4.65 -14.94 6.02
CA ARG A 105 -3.21 -15.07 6.32
C ARG A 105 -2.36 -13.79 6.15
N GLY A 106 -2.45 -12.92 7.15
CA GLY A 106 -1.27 -12.44 7.89
C GLY A 106 -0.08 -11.81 7.16
N LEU A 107 -0.17 -11.43 5.89
CA LEU A 107 0.83 -10.59 5.25
C LEU A 107 0.22 -9.23 4.92
N TYR A 108 0.66 -8.26 5.72
CA TYR A 108 0.64 -6.83 5.47
C TYR A 108 1.11 -6.51 4.04
N CYS A 109 0.31 -5.75 3.30
CA CYS A 109 0.76 -5.00 2.14
C CYS A 109 0.59 -3.52 2.48
N PRO A 110 1.66 -2.77 2.79
CA PRO A 110 1.55 -1.34 2.90
C PRO A 110 1.73 -0.73 1.54
N GLN A 111 0.65 -0.22 0.96
CA GLN A 111 0.71 1.03 0.22
C GLN A 111 -0.73 1.51 0.14
N THR A 112 -1.26 1.99 1.25
CA THR A 112 -2.51 2.75 1.27
C THR A 112 -2.42 3.91 0.29
N HIS A 113 -3.32 3.92 -0.70
CA HIS A 113 -3.63 5.11 -1.52
C HIS A 113 -4.48 6.14 -0.75
N ALA A 114 -4.34 6.15 0.58
CA ALA A 114 -4.81 7.20 1.46
C ALA A 114 -3.55 7.77 2.11
N ASP A 115 -3.18 8.99 1.72
CA ASP A 115 -2.12 9.74 2.39
C ASP A 115 -2.39 9.76 3.90
N PRO A 116 -1.56 9.10 4.73
CA PRO A 116 -1.75 9.13 6.18
C PRO A 116 -1.66 10.57 6.73
N TRP A 117 -0.95 11.43 6.00
CA TRP A 117 -0.76 12.84 6.32
C TRP A 117 -1.91 13.76 5.84
N ARG A 118 -2.90 13.25 5.08
CA ARG A 118 -4.07 14.04 4.63
C ARG A 118 -5.25 13.97 5.61
N LEU A 119 -5.20 13.05 6.56
CA LEU A 119 -6.16 12.91 7.67
C LEU A 119 -5.57 13.28 9.03
N ALA A 120 -4.37 13.85 9.07
CA ALA A 120 -3.85 14.41 10.32
C ALA A 120 -4.76 15.58 10.73
N PRO A 121 -5.47 15.52 11.87
CA PRO A 121 -6.07 16.71 12.44
C PRO A 121 -4.95 17.72 12.73
N GLU A 122 -5.24 18.97 12.42
CA GLU A 122 -4.41 20.15 12.66
C GLU A 122 -3.85 20.14 14.10
N GLU A 123 -2.53 20.00 14.19
CA GLU A 123 -1.53 20.39 15.21
C GLU A 123 -1.79 20.34 16.74
N ASP A 124 -2.98 20.12 17.28
CA ASP A 124 -3.24 20.31 18.73
C ASP A 124 -3.52 19.03 19.56
N GLN A 125 -3.39 17.84 18.98
CA GLN A 125 -3.67 16.59 19.71
C GLN A 125 -2.49 15.62 19.67
N GLY A 126 -1.70 15.66 20.74
CA GLY A 126 -0.51 14.83 20.95
C GLY A 126 -0.74 13.34 20.76
N TRP A 127 0.27 12.67 20.21
CA TRP A 127 0.28 11.23 19.95
C TRP A 127 0.05 10.44 21.25
N PRO A 128 -0.93 9.51 21.33
CA PRO A 128 -1.11 8.70 22.52
C PRO A 128 -0.10 7.56 22.50
N ILE A 129 1.10 7.81 23.04
CA ILE A 129 2.00 6.72 23.44
C ILE A 129 1.46 6.14 24.74
N HIS A 130 0.66 5.07 24.64
CA HIS A 130 0.27 4.27 25.80
C HIS A 130 1.47 3.39 26.21
N VAL A 131 2.21 3.81 27.24
CA VAL A 131 3.20 2.96 27.90
C VAL A 131 2.43 1.97 28.79
N PRO A 132 2.59 0.64 28.64
CA PRO A 132 1.91 -0.30 29.50
C PRO A 132 2.52 -0.27 30.91
N ASP A 133 1.67 0.02 31.90
CA ASP A 133 2.00 -0.08 33.32
C ASP A 133 2.20 -1.54 33.74
N GLY A 134 3.26 -1.77 34.53
CA GLY A 134 3.30 -2.89 35.47
C GLY A 134 4.50 -3.83 35.31
N GLN A 135 5.56 -3.56 36.06
CA GLN A 135 6.07 -4.48 37.08
C GLN A 135 7.21 -3.82 37.89
N THR A 136 6.86 -3.27 39.06
CA THR A 136 7.81 -3.13 40.18
C THR A 136 7.25 -3.90 41.37
N SER A 137 7.68 -5.16 41.49
CA SER A 137 7.54 -5.92 42.72
C SER A 137 8.62 -5.49 43.71
N ALA A 138 8.16 -4.96 44.84
CA ALA A 138 8.64 -5.17 46.22
C ALA A 138 10.15 -5.09 46.56
N GLY A 139 10.45 -4.25 47.55
CA GLY A 139 11.69 -4.24 48.34
C GLY A 139 11.92 -2.85 48.95
N SER A 140 11.09 -2.40 49.90
CA SER A 140 11.33 -2.48 51.35
C SER A 140 12.67 -1.90 51.80
N GLY A 141 12.60 -0.78 52.53
CA GLY A 141 13.75 -0.11 53.14
C GLY A 141 13.34 1.18 53.84
N LEU A 142 12.80 1.02 55.05
CA LEU A 142 12.43 2.05 56.03
C LEU A 142 13.62 2.89 56.50
N LEU A 143 13.27 3.93 57.30
CA LEU A 143 14.06 4.93 58.05
C LEU A 143 14.16 6.28 57.31
N GLY A 144 13.60 7.40 57.77
CA GLY A 144 13.20 7.83 59.12
C GLY A 144 14.24 8.77 59.72
N LEU A 145 13.79 9.92 60.26
CA LEU A 145 14.50 11.01 61.00
C LEU A 145 15.04 12.14 60.09
N SER A 146 14.50 13.37 60.07
CA SER A 146 14.24 14.43 61.08
C SER A 146 15.39 15.43 61.27
N ALA A 147 14.99 16.72 61.27
CA ALA A 147 15.50 17.85 62.07
C ALA A 147 16.62 18.77 61.53
N GLY A 148 16.41 20.07 61.79
CA GLY A 148 17.43 21.12 62.01
C GLY A 148 17.75 21.98 60.79
N ALA A 149 17.18 23.19 60.64
CA ALA A 149 17.61 24.43 61.29
C ALA A 149 19.10 24.76 61.02
N LEU A 150 19.33 25.71 60.11
CA LEU A 150 20.01 27.00 60.33
C LEU A 150 19.86 27.88 59.09
#